data_AF-A0A2V9Z926-F1
#
_entry.id   AF-A0A2V9Z926-F1
#
_cell.length_a   1.000
_cell.length_b   1.000
_cell.length_c   1.000
_cell.angle_alpha   90.00
_cell.angle_beta   90.00
_cell.angle_gamma   90.00
#
_symmetry.space_group_name_H-M   'P 1'
#
loop_
_entity.id
_entity.type
_entity.pdbx_description
1 polymer ?
#
loop_
_entity_poly.entity_id
_entity_poly.type
_entity_poly.pdbx_seq_one_letter_code
_entity_poly.pdbx_strand_id
1 'polypeptide(L)'
;MSMRLITGLVGMTLLLVVLWDAFETIILPRRISGRFRLTRAFYRLTWRPWRATAGLLIGRRREAFLGFYGPLSLLGLLGLWAVGILTAFGILQWSAGSALAVVGGVSGFGSDLYLSGTTFFTLGLGDVVPRTTLAKTL
;
A
#
# COMPACT_ATOMS: atom_id res chain seq x y z
N MET A 1 -11.93 22.21 -10.75
CA MET A 1 -11.00 21.46 -11.63
C MET A 1 -9.64 21.24 -10.96
N SER A 2 -9.08 22.25 -10.28
CA SER A 2 -7.75 22.21 -9.66
C SER A 2 -7.57 21.13 -8.58
N MET A 3 -8.54 20.94 -7.67
CA MET A 3 -8.41 19.95 -6.59
C MET A 3 -8.36 18.50 -7.10
N ARG A 4 -9.11 18.16 -8.15
CA ARG A 4 -9.08 16.83 -8.79
C ARG A 4 -7.73 16.57 -9.47
N LEU A 5 -7.19 17.56 -10.16
CA LEU A 5 -5.88 17.46 -10.80
C LEU A 5 -4.77 17.22 -9.76
N ILE A 6 -4.83 17.94 -8.63
CA ILE A 6 -3.87 17.76 -7.53
C ILE A 6 -4.00 16.36 -6.93
N THR A 7 -5.20 15.89 -6.61
CA THR A 7 -5.39 14.57 -6.01
C THR A 7 -5.00 13.45 -6.95
N GLY A 8 -5.30 13.57 -8.24
CA GLY A 8 -4.82 12.66 -9.28
C GLY A 8 -3.29 12.63 -9.37
N LEU A 9 -2.63 13.79 -9.33
CA LEU A 9 -1.17 13.86 -9.34
C LEU A 9 -0.56 13.21 -8.09
N VAL A 10 -1.18 13.42 -6.92
CA VAL A 10 -0.76 12.81 -5.65
C VAL A 10 -0.90 11.30 -5.72
N GLY A 11 -2.04 10.78 -6.18
CA GLY A 11 -2.27 9.34 -6.35
C GLY A 11 -1.28 8.71 -7.33
N MET A 12 -1.05 9.35 -8.48
CA MET A 12 -0.09 8.89 -9.49
C MET A 12 1.34 8.88 -8.94
N THR A 13 1.74 9.95 -8.25
CA THR A 13 3.07 10.04 -7.64
C THR A 13 3.24 8.95 -6.57
N LEU A 14 2.22 8.73 -5.73
CA LEU A 14 2.24 7.67 -4.73
C LEU A 14 2.38 6.29 -5.38
N LEU A 15 1.61 6.01 -6.44
CA LEU A 15 1.68 4.75 -7.17
C LEU A 15 3.09 4.50 -7.73
N LEU A 16 3.65 5.51 -8.42
CA LEU A 16 4.99 5.42 -9.00
C LEU A 16 6.06 5.20 -7.93
N VAL A 17 5.98 5.89 -6.80
CA VAL A 17 6.94 5.74 -5.69
C VAL A 17 6.86 4.32 -5.09
N VAL A 18 5.66 3.80 -4.87
CA VAL A 18 5.48 2.46 -4.29
C VAL A 18 5.96 1.37 -5.25
N LEU A 19 5.60 1.48 -6.54
CA LEU A 19 6.05 0.54 -7.57
C LEU A 19 7.58 0.60 -7.75
N TRP A 20 8.15 1.80 -7.74
CA TRP A 20 9.60 1.98 -7.82
C TRP A 20 10.32 1.33 -6.64
N ASP A 21 9.86 1.56 -5.39
CA ASP A 21 10.46 0.96 -4.19
C ASP A 21 10.33 -0.58 -4.21
N ALA A 22 9.18 -1.11 -4.64
CA ALA A 22 8.97 -2.54 -4.78
C ALA A 22 9.88 -3.16 -5.86
N PHE A 23 9.99 -2.52 -7.03
CA PHE A 23 10.85 -2.95 -8.12
C PHE A 23 12.33 -2.95 -7.71
N GLU A 24 12.80 -1.84 -7.13
CA GLU A 24 14.19 -1.72 -6.65
C GLU A 24 14.49 -2.76 -5.57
N THR A 25 13.53 -3.10 -4.70
CA THR A 25 13.76 -4.07 -3.63
C THR A 25 13.76 -5.52 -4.13
N ILE A 26 12.92 -5.87 -5.11
CA ILE A 26 12.78 -7.25 -5.60
C ILE A 26 13.77 -7.56 -6.74
N ILE A 27 13.93 -6.65 -7.71
CA ILE A 27 14.61 -6.93 -8.98
C ILE A 27 16.08 -6.52 -8.95
N LEU A 28 16.48 -5.57 -8.09
CA LEU A 28 17.88 -5.19 -7.95
C LEU A 28 18.54 -5.97 -6.79
N PRO A 29 19.30 -7.05 -7.08
CA PRO A 29 20.03 -7.80 -6.05
C PRO A 29 21.22 -7.00 -5.47
N ARG A 30 21.56 -5.84 -6.05
CA ARG A 30 22.67 -4.98 -5.58
C ARG A 30 22.14 -3.87 -4.68
N ARG A 31 22.77 -3.72 -3.52
CA ARG A 31 22.61 -2.58 -2.59
C ARG A 31 22.91 -1.27 -3.34
N ILE A 32 21.93 -0.70 -4.01
CA ILE A 32 22.05 0.62 -4.61
C ILE A 32 21.52 1.65 -3.60
N SER A 33 22.33 2.69 -3.43
CA SER A 33 22.20 3.78 -2.50
C SER A 33 21.12 4.79 -2.94
N GLY A 34 19.87 4.35 -3.11
CA GLY A 34 18.74 5.22 -3.42
C GLY A 34 18.37 6.15 -2.26
N ARG A 35 18.04 7.42 -2.57
CA ARG A 35 17.74 8.50 -1.59
C ARG A 35 16.35 8.39 -0.94
N PHE A 36 15.39 7.73 -1.58
CA PHE A 36 14.04 7.50 -1.05
C PHE A 36 13.86 6.00 -0.79
N ARG A 37 13.71 5.60 0.48
CA ARG A 37 13.55 4.18 0.83
C ARG A 37 12.38 4.02 1.79
N LEU A 38 11.20 3.80 1.23
CA LEU A 38 10.00 3.44 2.01
C LEU A 38 10.34 2.21 2.85
N THR A 39 11.06 1.26 2.24
CA THR A 39 11.63 0.08 2.90
C THR A 39 12.55 0.44 4.09
N ARG A 40 13.43 1.44 3.99
CA ARG A 40 14.32 1.82 5.10
C ARG A 40 13.57 2.48 6.25
N ALA A 41 12.56 3.30 5.92
CA ALA A 41 11.67 3.88 6.92
C ALA A 41 10.89 2.78 7.65
N PHE A 42 10.33 1.82 6.90
CA PHE A 42 9.67 0.63 7.44
C PHE A 42 10.58 -0.12 8.41
N TYR A 43 11.78 -0.53 7.98
CA TYR A 43 12.70 -1.24 8.87
C TYR A 43 13.07 -0.43 10.11
N ARG A 44 13.31 0.88 9.97
CA ARG A 44 13.65 1.74 11.12
C ARG A 44 12.48 1.85 12.11
N LEU A 45 11.26 2.00 11.60
CA LEU A 45 10.05 2.17 12.40
C LEU A 45 9.66 0.87 13.10
N THR A 46 9.70 -0.25 12.38
CA THR A 46 9.31 -1.58 12.88
C THR A 46 10.38 -2.20 13.77
N TRP A 47 11.67 -1.89 13.56
CA TRP A 47 12.75 -2.43 14.38
C TRP A 47 12.75 -1.90 15.81
N ARG A 48 12.42 -0.62 16.03
CA ARG A 48 12.37 0.00 17.36
C ARG A 48 11.45 -0.74 18.35
N PRO A 49 10.15 -0.94 18.04
CA PRO A 49 9.25 -1.68 18.92
C PRO A 49 9.66 -3.15 19.03
N TRP A 50 10.12 -3.77 17.94
CA TRP A 50 10.57 -5.16 17.96
C TRP A 50 11.77 -5.41 18.88
N ARG A 51 12.72 -4.47 18.89
CA ARG A 51 13.89 -4.52 19.78
C ARG A 51 13.50 -4.25 21.23
N ALA A 52 12.55 -3.34 21.46
CA ALA A 52 12.05 -3.05 22.80
C ALA A 52 11.36 -4.27 23.42
N THR A 53 10.50 -4.96 22.66
CA THR A 53 9.85 -6.19 23.11
C THR A 53 10.84 -7.33 23.28
N ALA A 54 11.82 -7.46 22.38
CA ALA A 54 12.91 -8.43 22.54
C ALA A 54 13.78 -8.16 23.79
N GLY A 55 13.87 -6.90 24.23
CA GLY A 55 14.58 -6.51 25.46
C GLY A 55 13.91 -7.01 26.74
N LEU A 56 12.61 -7.34 26.69
CA LEU A 56 11.85 -7.93 27.80
C LEU A 56 12.05 -9.45 27.91
N LEU A 57 12.69 -10.08 26.92
CA LEU A 57 12.95 -11.52 26.86
C LEU A 57 14.42 -11.82 27.21
N ILE A 58 14.67 -12.96 27.87
CA ILE A 58 16.02 -13.37 28.30
C ILE A 58 16.40 -14.70 27.62
N GLY A 59 17.69 -14.85 27.28
CA GLY A 59 18.27 -16.07 26.74
C GLY A 59 17.67 -16.53 25.40
N ARG A 60 17.43 -17.83 25.27
CA ARG A 60 17.01 -18.49 24.02
C ARG A 60 15.70 -17.97 23.43
N ARG A 61 14.78 -17.44 24.26
CA ARG A 61 13.50 -16.85 23.79
C ARG A 61 13.72 -15.52 23.05
N ARG A 62 14.69 -14.72 23.48
CA ARG A 62 15.05 -13.44 22.82
C ARG A 62 15.63 -13.69 21.44
N GLU A 63 16.55 -14.66 21.32
CA GLU A 63 17.16 -15.04 20.05
C GLU A 63 16.12 -15.59 19.07
N ALA A 64 15.22 -16.46 19.53
CA ALA A 64 14.12 -16.95 18.71
C ALA A 64 13.20 -15.80 18.23
N PHE A 65 12.82 -14.88 19.12
CA PHE A 65 11.97 -13.74 18.78
C PHE A 65 12.64 -12.76 17.78
N LEU A 66 13.95 -12.55 17.89
CA LEU A 66 14.72 -11.76 16.92
C LEU A 66 14.86 -12.48 15.58
N GLY A 67 14.97 -13.82 15.58
CA GLY A 67 15.01 -14.64 14.37
C GLY A 67 13.75 -14.52 13.51
N PHE A 68 12.57 -14.40 14.14
CA PHE A 68 11.29 -14.20 13.43
C PHE A 68 11.17 -12.85 12.72
N TYR A 69 11.96 -11.84 13.12
CA TYR A 69 11.87 -10.51 12.54
C TYR A 69 12.16 -10.51 11.03
N GLY A 70 13.14 -11.30 10.58
CA GLY A 70 13.51 -11.37 9.15
C GLY A 70 12.32 -11.73 8.26
N PRO A 71 11.74 -12.94 8.42
CA PRO A 71 10.58 -13.36 7.64
C PRO A 71 9.35 -12.46 7.82
N LEU A 72 9.01 -12.07 9.05
CA LEU A 72 7.84 -11.22 9.30
C LEU A 72 7.97 -9.82 8.70
N SER A 73 9.18 -9.25 8.71
CA SER A 73 9.42 -7.94 8.12
C SER A 73 9.23 -7.95 6.60
N LEU A 74 9.58 -9.04 5.92
CA LEU A 74 9.35 -9.19 4.48
C LEU A 74 7.86 -9.27 4.16
N LEU A 75 7.09 -10.05 4.94
CA LEU A 75 5.63 -10.10 4.81
C LEU A 75 5.00 -8.74 5.08
N GLY A 76 5.45 -8.03 6.13
CA GLY A 76 4.98 -6.69 6.44
C GLY A 76 5.32 -5.66 5.37
N LEU A 77 6.50 -5.78 4.73
CA LEU A 77 6.90 -4.92 3.63
C LEU A 77 6.03 -5.15 2.39
N LEU A 78 5.72 -6.42 2.08
CA LEU A 78 4.77 -6.76 1.02
C LEU A 78 3.38 -6.17 1.29
N GLY A 79 2.90 -6.29 2.53
CA GLY A 79 1.65 -5.67 2.97
C GLY A 79 1.67 -4.15 2.85
N LEU A 80 2.78 -3.49 3.19
CA LEU A 80 2.94 -2.04 3.04
C LEU A 80 2.83 -1.61 1.58
N TRP A 81 3.50 -2.32 0.66
CA TRP A 81 3.38 -2.05 -0.77
C TRP A 81 1.95 -2.25 -1.27
N ALA A 82 1.29 -3.35 -0.86
CA ALA A 82 -0.10 -3.61 -1.23
C ALA A 82 -1.03 -2.50 -0.76
N VAL A 83 -0.94 -2.09 0.51
CA VAL A 83 -1.73 -0.97 1.06
C VAL A 83 -1.42 0.34 0.35
N GLY A 84 -0.16 0.59 0.01
CA GLY A 84 0.26 1.77 -0.76
C GLY A 84 -0.38 1.81 -2.16
N ILE A 85 -0.39 0.68 -2.86
CA ILE A 85 -1.02 0.53 -4.18
C ILE A 85 -2.55 0.72 -4.07
N LEU A 86 -3.22 0.05 -3.13
CA LEU A 86 -4.65 0.21 -2.87
C LEU A 86 -5.02 1.69 -2.65
N THR A 87 -4.25 2.36 -1.79
CA THR A 87 -4.49 3.77 -1.46
C THR A 87 -4.28 4.67 -2.67
N ALA A 88 -3.24 4.41 -3.47
CA ALA A 88 -2.96 5.16 -4.68
C ALA A 88 -4.09 5.04 -5.72
N PHE A 89 -4.57 3.82 -5.97
CA PHE A 89 -5.71 3.57 -6.86
C PHE A 89 -7.01 4.18 -6.33
N GLY A 90 -7.28 4.08 -5.01
CA GLY A 90 -8.41 4.76 -4.38
C GLY A 90 -8.39 6.28 -4.59
N ILE A 91 -7.22 6.92 -4.45
CA ILE A 91 -7.05 8.36 -4.72
C ILE A 91 -7.25 8.69 -6.20
N LEU A 92 -6.76 7.86 -7.11
CA LEU A 92 -6.93 8.04 -8.56
C LEU A 92 -8.41 7.93 -8.98
N GLN A 93 -9.13 6.93 -8.46
CA GLN A 93 -10.57 6.74 -8.69
C GLN A 93 -11.39 7.92 -8.13
N TRP A 94 -11.02 8.39 -6.92
CA TRP A 94 -11.66 9.55 -6.32
C TRP A 94 -11.41 10.84 -7.13
N SER A 95 -10.19 11.03 -7.64
CA SER A 95 -9.81 12.12 -8.55
C SER A 95 -10.61 12.10 -9.87
N ALA A 96 -10.82 10.91 -10.43
CA ALA A 96 -11.64 10.69 -11.63
C ALA A 96 -13.13 11.04 -11.40
N GLY A 97 -13.52 11.32 -10.16
CA GLY A 97 -14.82 11.86 -9.79
C GLY A 97 -15.73 10.86 -9.11
N SER A 98 -15.21 9.74 -8.58
CA SER A 98 -16.00 8.71 -7.88
C SER A 98 -17.22 8.32 -8.71
N ALA A 99 -17.00 7.96 -9.98
CA ALA A 99 -18.06 7.56 -10.91
C ALA A 99 -18.54 6.11 -10.66
N LEU A 100 -18.75 5.79 -9.38
CA LEU A 100 -19.16 4.48 -8.91
C LEU A 100 -20.67 4.48 -8.64
N ALA A 101 -21.36 3.46 -9.14
CA ALA A 101 -22.68 3.13 -8.64
C ALA A 101 -22.50 2.24 -7.41
N VAL A 102 -22.85 2.75 -6.23
CA VAL A 102 -22.93 1.95 -5.01
C VAL A 102 -24.37 1.49 -4.86
N VAL A 103 -24.60 0.17 -4.83
CA VAL A 103 -25.93 -0.38 -4.55
C VAL A 103 -26.24 -0.13 -3.07
N GLY A 104 -27.12 0.83 -2.76
CA GLY A 104 -27.61 1.09 -1.41
C GLY A 104 -26.78 2.01 -0.52
N GLY A 105 -25.82 2.78 -1.05
CA GLY A 105 -24.94 3.64 -0.26
C GLY A 105 -24.57 4.98 -0.90
N VAL A 106 -23.88 5.83 -0.13
CA VAL A 106 -23.37 7.14 -0.59
C VAL A 106 -22.01 6.95 -1.26
N SER A 107 -21.82 7.49 -2.45
CA SER A 107 -20.53 7.48 -3.15
C SER A 107 -19.50 8.35 -2.40
N GLY A 108 -18.31 7.81 -2.17
CA GLY A 108 -17.23 8.53 -1.49
C GLY A 108 -15.89 7.81 -1.52
N PHE A 109 -14.87 8.42 -0.90
CA PHE A 109 -13.50 7.88 -0.92
C PHE A 109 -13.41 6.44 -0.35
N GLY A 110 -14.24 6.10 0.64
CA GLY A 110 -14.29 4.75 1.20
C GLY A 110 -14.76 3.69 0.19
N SER A 111 -15.73 4.03 -0.68
CA SER A 111 -16.17 3.11 -1.75
C SER A 111 -15.12 2.96 -2.84
N ASP A 112 -14.38 4.03 -3.17
CA ASP A 112 -13.27 3.98 -4.13
C ASP A 112 -12.13 3.10 -3.60
N LEU A 113 -11.81 3.19 -2.31
CA LEU A 113 -10.80 2.36 -1.65
C LEU A 113 -11.24 0.89 -1.54
N TYR A 114 -12.52 0.65 -1.24
CA TYR A 114 -13.09 -0.70 -1.19
C TYR A 114 -13.06 -1.37 -2.56
N LEU A 115 -13.47 -0.66 -3.63
CA LEU A 115 -13.37 -1.15 -5.00
C LEU A 115 -11.92 -1.46 -5.37
N SER A 116 -10.98 -0.58 -5.04
CA SER A 116 -9.55 -0.84 -5.28
C SER A 116 -9.08 -2.12 -4.58
N GLY A 117 -9.52 -2.37 -3.34
CA GLY A 117 -9.21 -3.58 -2.61
C GLY A 117 -9.81 -4.84 -3.24
N THR A 118 -11.09 -4.82 -3.61
CA THR A 118 -11.75 -5.98 -4.23
C THR A 118 -11.20 -6.29 -5.61
N THR A 119 -10.75 -5.30 -6.38
CA THR A 119 -10.05 -5.50 -7.66
C THR A 119 -8.61 -6.01 -7.45
N PHE A 120 -7.85 -5.43 -6.52
CA PHE A 120 -6.46 -5.83 -6.25
C PHE A 120 -6.33 -7.27 -5.75
N PHE A 121 -7.23 -7.68 -4.83
CA PHE A 121 -7.31 -9.05 -4.34
C PHE A 121 -8.17 -9.96 -5.23
N THR A 122 -8.70 -9.45 -6.35
CA THR A 122 -9.51 -10.20 -7.32
C THR A 122 -10.77 -10.85 -6.73
N LEU A 123 -11.33 -10.25 -5.67
CA LEU A 123 -12.56 -10.71 -5.01
C LEU A 123 -13.80 -10.44 -5.85
N GLY A 124 -13.84 -9.31 -6.57
CA GLY A 124 -14.87 -9.02 -7.57
C GLY A 124 -16.32 -9.07 -7.07
N LEU A 125 -16.59 -8.59 -5.85
CA LEU A 125 -17.88 -8.76 -5.15
C LEU A 125 -19.10 -8.12 -5.86
N GLY A 126 -18.88 -7.23 -6.83
CA GLY A 126 -19.93 -6.72 -7.73
C GLY A 126 -20.94 -5.74 -7.10
N ASP A 127 -20.74 -5.39 -5.84
CA ASP A 127 -21.51 -4.43 -5.04
C ASP A 127 -21.19 -2.97 -5.37
N VAL A 128 -19.99 -2.72 -5.89
CA VAL A 128 -19.54 -1.42 -6.39
C VAL A 128 -19.08 -1.57 -7.84
N VAL A 129 -19.77 -0.89 -8.77
CA VAL A 129 -19.51 -1.06 -10.22
C VAL A 129 -19.11 0.27 -10.88
N PRO A 130 -17.98 0.31 -11.62
CA PRO A 130 -17.54 1.49 -12.35
C PRO A 130 -18.46 1.77 -13.55
N ARG A 131 -19.01 3.00 -13.61
CA ARG A 131 -19.96 3.40 -14.69
C ARG A 131 -19.32 4.16 -15.85
N THR A 132 -18.08 4.63 -15.72
CA THR A 132 -17.38 5.40 -16.76
C THR A 132 -16.24 4.59 -17.39
N THR A 133 -15.90 4.91 -18.64
CA THR A 133 -14.79 4.27 -19.36
C THR A 133 -13.46 4.44 -18.61
N LEU A 134 -13.23 5.60 -17.99
CA LEU A 134 -12.05 5.88 -17.17
C LEU A 134 -12.00 5.03 -15.90
N ALA A 135 -13.12 4.88 -15.18
CA ALA A 135 -13.19 4.06 -13.97
C ALA A 135 -13.05 2.55 -14.26
N LYS A 136 -13.32 2.11 -15.50
CA LYS A 136 -13.11 0.72 -15.93
C LYS A 136 -11.65 0.41 -16.29
N THR A 137 -10.88 1.41 -16.72
CA THR A 137 -9.46 1.25 -17.07
C THR A 137 -8.53 1.38 -15.86
N LEU A 138 -8.99 2.02 -14.78
CA LEU A 138 -8.31 2.17 -13.50
C LEU A 138 -8.68 1.05 -12.54
#